data_AF-A0AAN8BGP2-F1
#
_entry.id   AF-A0AAN8BGP2-F1
#
_cell.length_a   1.000
_cell.length_b   1.000
_cell.length_c   1.000
_cell.angle_alpha   90.00
_cell.angle_beta   90.00
_cell.angle_gamma   90.00
#
_symmetry.space_group_name_H-M   'P 1'
#
loop_
_entity.id
_entity.type
_entity.pdbx_description
1 polymer ?
#
loop_
_entity_poly.entity_id
_entity_poly.type
_entity_poly.pdbx_seq_one_letter_code
_entity_poly.pdbx_strand_id
1 'polypeptide(L)'
;MDNNVLDKEEGCYDNTEAAFSDDEEEVSNKGKKREFRFHPIREAVVEEPADITPWLDQLDDTMKEKVQGLQKTSDTETQCEVMQEIVDLILEEDFDQEQMSGLASCLSELFKDHFRGDVLPEEITEESLEESVSKPVCLVFRNLVLMQEDNSGFSVLLDMLAEFYQKQPKIGYHLLYYLKAR
;
A
#
# COMPACT_ATOMS: atom_id res chain seq x y z
N MET A 1 -30.87 -2.41 -59.82
CA MET A 1 -30.35 -3.14 -60.99
C MET A 1 -28.97 -2.59 -61.25
N ASP A 2 -27.99 -3.50 -61.25
CA ASP A 2 -26.62 -3.42 -61.76
C ASP A 2 -25.54 -2.59 -61.07
N ASN A 3 -24.37 -3.25 -61.00
CA ASN A 3 -22.99 -2.82 -60.76
C ASN A 3 -22.56 -2.65 -59.28
N ASN A 4 -21.42 -3.13 -58.78
CA ASN A 4 -20.22 -3.81 -59.32
C ASN A 4 -19.50 -4.36 -58.05
N VAL A 5 -19.30 -5.66 -57.81
CA VAL A 5 -18.16 -6.52 -58.19
C VAL A 5 -16.76 -5.87 -58.06
N LEU A 6 -15.99 -6.42 -57.11
CA LEU A 6 -14.51 -6.49 -56.99
C LEU A 6 -13.69 -5.21 -56.75
N ASP A 7 -13.32 -4.98 -55.48
CA ASP A 7 -11.99 -4.46 -55.08
C ASP A 7 -11.35 -5.58 -54.25
N LYS A 8 -10.55 -6.49 -54.80
CA LYS A 8 -9.20 -6.34 -55.38
C LYS A 8 -8.21 -5.75 -54.38
N GLU A 9 -7.50 -6.70 -53.77
CA GLU A 9 -6.33 -6.58 -52.92
C GLU A 9 -5.36 -5.47 -53.39
N GLU A 10 -5.25 -4.38 -52.62
CA GLU A 10 -4.05 -3.56 -52.60
C GLU A 10 -3.18 -4.01 -51.43
N GLY A 11 -2.43 -5.07 -51.69
CA GLY A 11 -1.33 -5.50 -50.85
C GLY A 11 -0.28 -4.41 -50.78
N CYS A 12 -0.19 -3.73 -49.64
CA CYS A 12 0.93 -2.87 -49.28
C CYS A 12 2.11 -3.74 -48.80
N TYR A 13 2.50 -4.73 -49.62
CA TYR A 13 3.76 -5.44 -49.43
C TYR A 13 4.86 -4.53 -49.95
N ASP A 14 5.38 -3.70 -49.05
CA ASP A 14 6.71 -3.14 -49.23
C ASP A 14 7.70 -4.32 -49.23
N ASN A 15 8.04 -4.80 -50.43
CA ASN A 15 9.13 -5.74 -50.67
C ASN A 15 10.46 -5.02 -50.46
N THR A 16 10.69 -4.49 -49.26
CA THR A 16 12.04 -4.35 -48.73
C THR A 16 12.53 -5.77 -48.44
N GLU A 17 12.90 -6.43 -49.54
CA GLU A 17 13.63 -7.67 -49.58
C GLU A 17 14.85 -7.47 -48.67
N ALA A 18 14.79 -8.02 -47.47
CA ALA A 18 15.91 -8.02 -46.56
C ALA A 18 17.00 -8.90 -47.20
N ALA A 19 17.86 -8.27 -47.99
CA ALA A 19 19.07 -8.90 -48.49
C ALA A 19 19.96 -9.16 -47.27
N PHE A 20 20.16 -10.44 -46.96
CA PHE A 20 21.18 -10.86 -46.01
C PHE A 20 22.53 -10.37 -46.56
N SER A 21 23.16 -9.45 -45.84
CA SER A 21 24.58 -9.16 -46.04
C SER A 21 25.33 -10.44 -45.68
N ASP A 22 25.72 -11.18 -46.71
CA ASP A 22 26.62 -12.32 -46.67
C ASP A 22 28.01 -11.83 -46.21
N ASP A 23 28.15 -11.68 -44.89
CA ASP A 23 29.43 -11.46 -44.22
C ASP A 23 29.84 -12.82 -43.64
N GLU A 24 30.53 -13.61 -44.48
CA GLU A 24 31.14 -14.87 -44.07
C GLU A 24 32.28 -14.60 -43.09
N GLU A 25 31.97 -14.41 -41.81
CA GLU A 25 32.91 -14.71 -40.74
C GLU A 25 32.67 -16.13 -40.23
N GLU A 26 33.56 -17.05 -40.62
CA GLU A 26 33.69 -18.39 -40.02
C GLU A 26 34.02 -18.26 -38.52
N VAL A 27 32.98 -18.07 -37.69
CA VAL A 27 33.08 -18.27 -36.25
C VAL A 27 32.67 -19.69 -35.91
N SER A 28 33.67 -20.56 -35.82
CA SER A 28 33.56 -21.88 -35.19
C SER A 28 33.05 -21.72 -33.75
N ASN A 29 31.73 -21.83 -33.58
CA ASN A 29 31.10 -21.90 -32.27
C ASN A 29 30.21 -23.13 -32.20
N LYS A 30 30.78 -24.16 -31.55
CA LYS A 30 30.08 -25.34 -31.08
C LYS A 30 28.76 -24.95 -30.42
N GLY A 31 27.69 -25.57 -30.89
CA GLY A 31 26.31 -25.24 -30.55
C GLY A 31 26.07 -24.96 -29.07
N LYS A 32 25.61 -23.75 -28.79
CA LYS A 32 24.77 -23.46 -27.63
C LYS A 32 23.47 -22.90 -28.18
N LYS A 33 22.42 -23.73 -28.13
CA LYS A 33 21.04 -23.29 -28.32
C LYS A 33 20.83 -22.07 -27.41
N ARG A 34 20.60 -20.89 -27.99
CA ARG A 34 20.19 -19.73 -27.21
C ARG A 34 18.79 -20.04 -26.68
N GLU A 35 18.69 -20.36 -25.39
CA GLU A 35 17.41 -20.46 -24.72
C GLU A 35 16.80 -19.06 -24.67
N PHE A 36 15.84 -18.78 -25.54
CA PHE A 36 14.92 -17.66 -25.38
C PHE A 36 13.95 -18.02 -24.26
N ARG A 37 14.43 -17.94 -23.02
CA ARG A 37 13.57 -18.07 -21.85
C ARG A 37 12.79 -16.76 -21.76
N PHE A 38 11.49 -16.83 -22.00
CA PHE A 38 10.58 -15.69 -21.84
C PHE A 38 10.65 -15.29 -20.37
N HIS A 39 11.23 -14.13 -20.07
CA HIS A 39 11.13 -13.53 -18.75
C HIS A 39 9.88 -12.67 -18.81
N PRO A 40 8.83 -12.96 -18.01
CA PRO A 40 7.69 -12.07 -17.91
C PRO A 40 8.22 -10.67 -17.61
N ILE A 41 7.84 -9.70 -18.44
CA ILE A 41 8.06 -8.29 -18.09
C ILE A 41 7.24 -8.10 -16.82
N ARG A 42 7.92 -8.00 -15.67
CA ARG A 42 7.29 -7.52 -14.44
C ARG A 42 6.93 -6.08 -14.76
N GLU A 43 5.71 -5.87 -15.23
CA GLU A 43 5.09 -4.56 -15.29
C GLU A 43 5.30 -3.99 -13.89
N ALA A 44 6.10 -2.92 -13.79
CA ALA A 44 6.27 -2.23 -12.54
C ALA A 44 4.87 -1.75 -12.19
N VAL A 45 4.22 -2.43 -11.24
CA VAL A 45 2.94 -2.01 -10.72
C VAL A 45 3.21 -0.64 -10.11
N VAL A 46 2.90 0.40 -10.86
CA VAL A 46 2.89 1.76 -10.35
C VAL A 46 1.72 1.74 -9.38
N GLU A 47 2.01 1.56 -8.09
CA GLU A 47 0.97 1.65 -7.07
C GLU A 47 0.41 3.06 -7.10
N GLU A 48 -0.86 3.16 -7.49
CA GLU A 48 -1.59 4.41 -7.40
C GLU A 48 -1.67 4.82 -5.93
N PRO A 49 -1.52 6.12 -5.62
CA PRO A 49 -1.63 6.59 -4.26
C PRO A 49 -2.99 6.20 -3.67
N ALA A 50 -2.99 5.82 -2.39
CA ALA A 50 -4.20 5.55 -1.62
C ALA A 50 -5.26 6.65 -1.84
N ASP A 51 -6.45 6.31 -2.34
CA ASP A 51 -7.51 7.28 -2.55
C ASP A 51 -8.39 7.40 -1.30
N ILE A 52 -8.11 8.42 -0.49
CA ILE A 52 -8.84 8.73 0.74
C ILE A 52 -9.92 9.81 0.54
N THR A 53 -10.03 10.37 -0.67
CA THR A 53 -10.95 11.47 -1.00
C THR A 53 -12.39 11.23 -0.54
N PRO A 54 -12.96 10.00 -0.64
CA PRO A 54 -14.35 9.75 -0.23
C PRO A 54 -14.65 9.97 1.25
N TRP A 55 -13.64 9.95 2.13
CA TRP A 55 -13.81 10.02 3.58
C TRP A 55 -13.29 11.33 4.17
N LEU A 56 -12.51 12.11 3.41
CA LEU A 56 -11.97 13.38 3.87
C LEU A 56 -13.07 14.37 4.28
N ASP A 57 -14.22 14.38 3.61
CA ASP A 57 -15.31 15.31 3.95
C ASP A 57 -15.96 15.04 5.31
N GLN A 58 -15.80 13.84 5.87
CA GLN A 58 -16.32 13.46 7.19
C GLN A 58 -15.45 13.97 8.34
N LEU A 59 -14.22 14.39 8.05
CA LEU A 59 -13.27 14.91 9.04
C LEU A 59 -13.44 16.44 9.17
N ASP A 60 -12.95 17.01 10.26
CA ASP A 60 -12.76 18.47 10.33
C ASP A 60 -11.44 18.89 9.67
N ASP A 61 -11.23 20.19 9.54
CA ASP A 61 -10.06 20.74 8.83
C ASP A 61 -8.73 20.33 9.50
N THR A 62 -8.70 20.27 10.84
CA THR A 62 -7.50 19.91 11.62
C THR A 62 -7.10 18.46 11.36
N MET A 63 -8.04 17.52 11.50
CA MET A 63 -7.79 16.11 11.27
C MET A 63 -7.52 15.82 9.79
N LYS A 64 -8.21 16.50 8.86
CA LYS A 64 -7.90 16.40 7.41
C LYS A 64 -6.46 16.77 7.10
N GLU A 65 -5.95 17.85 7.68
CA GLU A 65 -4.57 18.29 7.45
C GLU A 65 -3.57 17.21 7.89
N LYS A 66 -3.79 16.58 9.05
CA LYS A 66 -2.92 15.51 9.55
C LYS A 66 -3.00 14.26 8.69
N VAL A 67 -4.19 13.79 8.32
CA VAL A 67 -4.37 12.62 7.45
C VAL A 67 -3.75 12.85 6.06
N GLN A 68 -3.91 14.03 5.49
CA GLN A 68 -3.25 14.38 4.23
C GLN A 68 -1.73 14.52 4.38
N GLY A 69 -1.25 15.00 5.52
CA GLY A 69 0.17 15.02 5.86
C GLY A 69 0.76 13.61 5.89
N LEU A 70 0.03 12.66 6.51
CA LEU A 70 0.40 11.26 6.57
C LEU A 70 0.50 10.64 5.17
N GLN A 71 -0.42 10.96 4.25
CA GLN A 71 -0.40 10.48 2.86
C GLN A 71 0.78 11.02 2.04
N LYS A 72 1.19 12.27 2.29
CA LYS A 72 2.27 12.93 1.52
C LYS A 72 3.66 12.48 1.95
N THR A 73 3.78 11.96 3.17
CA THR A 73 5.03 11.53 3.75
C THR A 73 5.34 10.08 3.37
N SER A 74 6.55 9.81 2.88
CA SER A 74 7.02 8.46 2.55
C SER A 74 7.96 7.86 3.59
N ASP A 75 8.50 8.67 4.50
CA ASP A 75 9.43 8.26 5.53
C ASP A 75 8.69 7.77 6.79
N THR A 76 9.05 6.59 7.30
CA THR A 76 8.36 5.94 8.42
C THR A 76 8.45 6.75 9.72
N GLU A 77 9.59 7.39 10.00
CA GLU A 77 9.78 8.19 11.22
C GLU A 77 8.83 9.38 11.22
N THR A 78 8.80 10.12 10.10
CA THR A 78 7.89 11.25 9.92
C THR A 78 6.42 10.80 9.92
N GLN A 79 6.09 9.64 9.34
CA GLN A 79 4.74 9.07 9.43
C GLN A 79 4.34 8.73 10.87
N CYS A 80 5.28 8.24 11.68
CA CYS A 80 5.05 7.99 13.11
C CYS A 80 4.81 9.31 13.87
N GLU A 81 5.54 10.38 13.59
CA GLU A 81 5.29 11.69 14.19
C GLU A 81 3.87 12.18 13.90
N VAL A 82 3.46 12.20 12.62
CA VAL A 82 2.11 12.61 12.21
C VAL A 82 1.05 11.69 12.81
N MET A 83 1.30 10.39 12.87
CA MET A 83 0.37 9.44 13.47
C MET A 83 0.23 9.62 14.99
N GLN A 84 1.29 10.04 15.68
CA GLN A 84 1.20 10.42 17.09
C GLN A 84 0.32 11.66 17.26
N GLU A 85 0.48 12.68 16.41
CA GLU A 85 -0.40 13.86 16.45
C GLU A 85 -1.86 13.50 16.20
N ILE A 86 -2.15 12.55 15.30
CA ILE A 86 -3.51 12.03 15.07
C ILE A 86 -4.05 11.35 16.34
N VAL A 87 -3.23 10.53 17.02
CA VAL A 87 -3.61 9.89 18.28
C VAL A 87 -3.89 10.93 19.36
N ASP A 88 -3.07 11.97 19.45
CA ASP A 88 -3.26 13.05 20.42
C ASP A 88 -4.56 13.81 20.14
N LEU A 89 -4.89 14.11 18.88
CA LEU A 89 -6.17 14.73 18.49
C LEU A 89 -7.37 13.86 18.87
N ILE A 90 -7.32 12.55 18.63
CA ILE A 90 -8.39 11.61 19.04
C ILE A 90 -8.65 11.67 20.55
N LEU A 91 -7.60 11.92 21.34
CA LEU A 91 -7.68 11.95 22.80
C LEU A 91 -8.11 13.32 23.36
N GLU A 92 -7.81 14.40 22.64
CA GLU A 92 -8.09 15.77 23.06
C GLU A 92 -9.45 16.29 22.59
N GLU A 93 -9.94 15.81 21.43
CA GLU A 93 -11.17 16.29 20.80
C GLU A 93 -12.33 15.28 20.91
N ASP A 94 -13.56 15.79 20.90
CA ASP A 94 -14.77 14.97 20.94
C ASP A 94 -15.18 14.56 19.52
N PHE A 95 -14.69 13.40 19.06
CA PHE A 95 -15.05 12.83 17.76
C PHE A 95 -16.46 12.22 17.80
N ASP A 96 -17.32 12.64 16.87
CA ASP A 96 -18.57 11.93 16.64
C ASP A 96 -18.34 10.61 15.85
N GLN A 97 -19.40 9.81 15.73
CA GLN A 97 -19.31 8.51 15.05
C GLN A 97 -18.95 8.64 13.56
N GLU A 98 -19.37 9.73 12.90
CA GLU A 98 -19.09 9.96 11.49
C GLU A 98 -17.61 10.30 11.28
N GLN A 99 -17.06 11.20 12.09
CA GLN A 99 -15.64 11.54 12.09
C GLN A 99 -14.77 10.31 12.41
N MET A 100 -15.15 9.52 13.42
CA MET A 100 -14.42 8.31 13.81
C MET A 100 -14.37 7.27 12.67
N SER A 101 -15.53 7.00 12.04
CA SER A 101 -15.62 6.08 10.90
C SER A 101 -14.85 6.61 9.67
N GLY A 102 -14.89 7.92 9.43
CA GLY A 102 -14.13 8.58 8.37
C GLY A 102 -12.63 8.41 8.55
N LEU A 103 -12.14 8.68 9.76
CA LEU A 103 -10.72 8.52 10.12
C LEU A 103 -10.27 7.07 10.00
N ALA A 104 -11.05 6.14 10.52
CA ALA A 104 -10.79 4.70 10.41
C ALA A 104 -10.69 4.25 8.94
N SER A 105 -11.55 4.80 8.07
CA SER A 105 -11.55 4.48 6.64
C SER A 105 -10.29 5.05 5.95
N CYS A 106 -9.93 6.31 6.24
CA CYS A 106 -8.68 6.92 5.77
C CYS A 106 -7.46 6.10 6.18
N LEU A 107 -7.31 5.78 7.47
CA LEU A 107 -6.16 5.04 7.98
C LEU A 107 -6.10 3.61 7.42
N SER A 108 -7.24 2.98 7.19
CA SER A 108 -7.32 1.66 6.55
C SER A 108 -6.76 1.66 5.13
N GLU A 109 -7.07 2.69 4.35
CA GLU A 109 -6.57 2.80 2.97
C GLU A 109 -5.09 3.22 2.95
N LEU A 110 -4.69 4.17 3.80
CA LEU A 110 -3.29 4.63 3.90
C LEU A 110 -2.34 3.53 4.34
N PHE A 111 -2.76 2.67 5.28
CA PHE A 111 -1.92 1.60 5.82
C PHE A 111 -2.21 0.23 5.20
N LYS A 112 -2.90 0.15 4.06
CA LYS A 112 -3.26 -1.13 3.43
C LYS A 112 -2.08 -2.09 3.29
N ASP A 113 -0.90 -1.55 2.96
CA ASP A 113 0.32 -2.32 2.75
C ASP A 113 0.96 -2.80 4.06
N HIS A 114 0.72 -2.12 5.18
CA HIS A 114 1.16 -2.59 6.49
C HIS A 114 0.49 -3.92 6.88
N PHE A 115 -0.68 -4.20 6.30
CA PHE A 115 -1.46 -5.42 6.54
C PHE A 115 -1.33 -6.46 5.42
N ARG A 116 -0.46 -6.22 4.42
CA ARG A 116 -0.13 -7.19 3.37
C ARG A 116 1.10 -8.01 3.79
N GLY A 117 1.12 -9.27 3.37
CA GLY A 117 2.23 -10.19 3.67
C GLY A 117 2.18 -10.77 5.09
N ASP A 118 3.31 -11.34 5.49
CA ASP A 118 3.50 -11.95 6.80
C ASP A 118 3.83 -10.88 7.85
N VAL A 119 3.24 -11.03 9.04
CA VAL A 119 3.48 -10.12 10.17
C VAL A 119 4.85 -10.36 10.79
N LEU A 120 5.31 -11.61 10.78
CA LEU A 120 6.59 -12.01 11.33
C LEU A 120 7.71 -11.67 10.33
N PRO A 121 8.85 -11.14 10.81
CA PRO A 121 10.04 -10.99 9.97
C PRO A 121 10.57 -12.37 9.54
N GLU A 122 11.29 -12.40 8.41
CA GLU A 122 11.87 -13.64 7.86
C GLU A 122 12.86 -14.28 8.85
N GLU A 123 13.67 -13.45 9.50
CA GLU A 123 14.54 -13.84 10.61
C GLU A 123 13.99 -13.27 11.91
N ILE A 124 13.78 -14.12 12.92
CA ILE A 124 13.23 -13.70 14.21
C ILE A 124 14.38 -13.37 15.16
N THR A 125 14.75 -12.09 15.20
CA THR A 125 15.70 -11.49 16.15
C THR A 125 15.03 -10.39 16.97
N GLU A 126 15.60 -10.00 18.11
CA GLU A 126 15.07 -8.91 18.94
C GLU A 126 14.94 -7.59 18.14
N GLU A 127 15.97 -7.24 17.37
CA GLU A 127 15.99 -6.06 16.50
C GLU A 127 14.91 -6.11 15.41
N SER A 128 14.77 -7.24 14.71
CA SER A 128 13.75 -7.40 13.66
C SER A 128 12.31 -7.35 14.20
N LEU A 129 12.11 -7.85 15.43
CA LEU A 129 10.82 -7.80 16.10
C LEU A 129 10.50 -6.36 16.51
N GLU A 130 11.47 -5.63 17.08
CA GLU A 130 11.32 -4.21 17.43
C GLU A 130 11.01 -3.35 16.20
N GLU A 131 11.71 -3.58 15.08
CA GLU A 131 11.43 -2.91 13.81
C GLU A 131 10.01 -3.19 13.31
N SER A 132 9.56 -4.45 13.39
CA SER A 132 8.24 -4.86 12.92
C SER A 132 7.06 -4.19 13.67
N VAL A 133 7.29 -3.78 14.93
CA VAL A 133 6.31 -3.09 15.79
C VAL A 133 6.51 -1.57 15.85
N SER A 134 7.47 -1.03 15.09
CA SER A 134 7.78 0.41 15.01
C SER A 134 7.05 1.12 13.86
N LYS A 135 5.98 0.52 13.33
CA LYS A 135 5.16 1.09 12.26
C LYS A 135 4.18 2.14 12.80
N PRO A 136 3.76 3.14 11.99
CA PRO A 136 2.82 4.18 12.43
C PRO A 136 1.54 3.63 13.06
N VAL A 137 0.93 2.58 12.46
CA VAL A 137 -0.29 1.97 12.98
C VAL A 137 -0.14 1.39 14.39
N CYS A 138 1.07 0.99 14.78
CA CYS A 138 1.36 0.47 16.11
C CYS A 138 1.31 1.56 17.19
N LEU A 139 1.27 2.85 16.83
CA LEU A 139 1.12 3.93 17.82
C LEU A 139 -0.25 3.93 18.48
N VAL A 140 -1.31 3.51 17.78
CA VAL A 140 -2.63 3.30 18.40
C VAL A 140 -2.52 2.24 19.48
N PHE A 141 -1.86 1.12 19.20
CA PHE A 141 -1.66 0.04 20.16
C PHE A 141 -0.77 0.47 21.33
N ARG A 142 0.34 1.17 21.02
CA ARG A 142 1.27 1.67 22.01
C ARG A 142 0.58 2.58 23.02
N ASN A 143 -0.16 3.57 22.54
CA ASN A 143 -0.89 4.49 23.40
C ASN A 143 -1.97 3.76 24.21
N LEU A 144 -2.75 2.87 23.58
CA LEU A 144 -3.76 2.07 24.27
C LEU A 144 -3.17 1.23 25.42
N VAL A 145 -2.02 0.58 25.20
CA VAL A 145 -1.37 -0.31 26.20
C VAL A 145 -0.61 0.47 27.28
N LEU A 146 -0.19 1.71 27.01
CA LEU A 146 0.45 2.56 28.00
C LEU A 146 -0.54 3.27 28.93
N MET A 147 -1.81 3.40 28.51
CA MET A 147 -2.87 3.99 29.33
C MET A 147 -3.35 3.05 30.42
N GLN A 148 -3.82 3.64 31.52
CA GLN A 148 -4.54 2.90 32.57
C GLN A 148 -6.00 2.70 32.13
N GLU A 149 -6.60 1.56 32.47
CA GLU A 149 -7.96 1.19 32.05
C GLU A 149 -9.05 2.12 32.59
N ASP A 150 -8.78 2.86 33.67
CA ASP A 150 -9.70 3.84 34.29
C ASP A 150 -9.62 5.23 33.64
N ASN A 151 -8.72 5.43 32.67
CA ASN A 151 -8.60 6.67 31.90
C ASN A 151 -9.69 6.73 30.82
N SER A 152 -10.43 7.84 30.71
CA SER A 152 -11.45 8.02 29.67
C SER A 152 -10.88 7.89 28.25
N GLY A 153 -9.64 8.31 28.03
CA GLY A 153 -8.93 8.16 26.76
C GLY A 153 -8.70 6.70 26.35
N PHE A 154 -8.65 5.77 27.31
CA PHE A 154 -8.58 4.34 27.00
C PHE A 154 -9.84 3.88 26.25
N SER A 155 -11.02 4.30 26.71
CA SER A 155 -12.29 3.97 26.04
C SER A 155 -12.34 4.58 24.64
N VAL A 156 -11.94 5.84 24.48
CA VAL A 156 -11.96 6.55 23.20
C VAL A 156 -11.04 5.87 22.17
N LEU A 157 -9.81 5.53 22.56
CA LEU A 157 -8.90 4.80 21.66
C LEU A 157 -9.38 3.38 21.36
N LEU A 158 -10.05 2.72 22.31
CA LEU A 158 -10.63 1.40 22.07
C LEU A 158 -11.80 1.48 21.08
N ASP A 159 -12.64 2.50 21.17
CA ASP A 159 -13.73 2.76 20.24
C ASP A 159 -13.19 3.08 18.83
N MET A 160 -12.15 3.91 18.73
CA MET A 160 -11.45 4.16 17.47
C MET A 160 -10.86 2.86 16.89
N LEU A 161 -10.23 2.03 17.72
CA LEU A 161 -9.68 0.75 17.28
C LEU A 161 -10.78 -0.22 16.82
N ALA A 162 -11.95 -0.19 17.47
CA ALA A 162 -13.11 -0.98 17.06
C ALA A 162 -13.65 -0.54 15.69
N GLU A 163 -13.77 0.78 15.44
CA GLU A 163 -14.12 1.32 14.13
C GLU A 163 -13.08 0.93 13.07
N PHE A 164 -11.79 1.03 13.39
CA PHE A 164 -10.72 0.59 12.50
C PHE A 164 -10.81 -0.91 12.19
N TYR A 165 -11.13 -1.74 13.19
CA TYR A 165 -11.35 -3.18 12.97
C TYR A 165 -12.50 -3.47 12.00
N GLN A 166 -13.57 -2.66 11.98
CA GLN A 166 -14.66 -2.82 11.01
C GLN A 166 -14.19 -2.59 9.56
N LYS A 167 -13.21 -1.71 9.34
CA LYS A 167 -12.66 -1.42 7.99
C LYS A 167 -11.52 -2.36 7.62
N GLN A 168 -10.69 -2.72 8.59
CA GLN A 168 -9.51 -3.56 8.43
C GLN A 168 -9.45 -4.65 9.52
N PRO A 169 -10.12 -5.81 9.34
CA PRO A 169 -10.16 -6.86 10.36
C PRO A 169 -8.79 -7.44 10.74
N LYS A 170 -7.79 -7.28 9.85
CA LYS A 170 -6.42 -7.74 10.10
C LYS A 170 -5.75 -7.04 11.28
N ILE A 171 -6.22 -5.85 11.63
CA ILE A 171 -5.69 -5.08 12.76
C ILE A 171 -5.80 -5.86 14.08
N GLY A 172 -6.81 -6.70 14.24
CA GLY A 172 -7.02 -7.48 15.46
C GLY A 172 -5.86 -8.44 15.76
N TYR A 173 -5.38 -9.19 14.76
CA TYR A 173 -4.22 -10.06 14.97
C TYR A 173 -2.88 -9.30 14.96
N HIS A 174 -2.82 -8.10 14.36
CA HIS A 174 -1.65 -7.22 14.50
C HIS A 174 -1.54 -6.65 15.92
N LEU A 175 -2.66 -6.34 16.58
CA LEU A 175 -2.66 -5.98 18.00
C LEU A 175 -2.15 -7.15 18.85
N LEU A 176 -2.65 -8.37 18.62
CA LEU A 176 -2.16 -9.55 19.33
C LEU A 176 -0.66 -9.78 19.13
N TYR A 177 -0.18 -9.59 17.90
CA TYR A 177 1.24 -9.64 17.59
C TYR A 177 2.02 -8.57 18.35
N TYR A 178 1.57 -7.32 18.31
CA TYR A 178 2.19 -6.20 19.04
C TYR A 178 2.32 -6.49 20.54
N LEU A 179 1.26 -7.02 21.16
CA LEU A 179 1.24 -7.40 22.58
C LEU A 179 2.20 -8.55 22.91
N LYS A 180 2.57 -9.37 21.92
CA LYS A 180 3.43 -10.54 22.11
C LYS A 180 4.89 -10.29 21.76
N ALA A 181 5.15 -9.44 20.76
CA ALA A 181 6.48 -9.09 20.28
C ALA A 181 7.17 -8.06 21.19
N ARG A 182 6.39 -7.32 21.99
CA ARG A 182 6.87 -6.41 23.03
C ARG A 182 7.16 -7.13 24.36
#